data_AF-A0A2N6L6Z5-F1
#
_entry.id   AF-A0A2N6L6Z5-F1
#
_cell.length_a   1.000
_cell.length_b   1.000
_cell.length_c   1.000
_cell.angle_alpha   90.00
_cell.angle_beta   90.00
_cell.angle_gamma   90.00
#
_symmetry.space_group_name_H-M   'P 1'
#
loop_
_entity.id
_entity.type
_entity.pdbx_description
1 polymer ?
#
loop_
_entity_poly.entity_id
_entity_poly.type
_entity_poly.pdbx_seq_one_letter_code
_entity_poly.pdbx_strand_id
1 'polypeptide(L)'
;QFGVEVIAVPTAWTSQTCHQCLHIGLRSGKRFKCTNEACSWSGDADFNGAKNIATIGAAFVNQPGGSNCLCCNLSTDSSGLLKAYTVRFASV
;
A
#
# COMPACT_ATOMS: atom_id res chain seq x y z
N GLN A 1 -22.11 11.39 12.68
CA GLN A 1 -20.89 11.15 11.87
C GLN A 1 -19.73 10.92 12.83
N PHE A 2 -18.82 9.97 12.56
CA PHE A 2 -17.83 9.45 13.53
C PHE A 2 -16.43 10.09 13.44
N GLY A 3 -16.27 11.23 12.74
CA GLY A 3 -14.97 11.88 12.59
C GLY A 3 -13.99 11.16 11.65
N VAL A 4 -14.47 10.17 10.88
CA VAL A 4 -13.66 9.47 9.86
C VAL A 4 -13.82 10.18 8.53
N GLU A 5 -12.69 10.57 7.94
CA GLU A 5 -12.66 11.11 6.59
C GLU A 5 -12.99 10.02 5.56
N VAL A 6 -13.83 10.36 4.58
CA VAL A 6 -14.24 9.46 3.51
C VAL A 6 -13.76 10.04 2.19
N ILE A 7 -12.84 9.32 1.53
CA ILE A 7 -12.27 9.71 0.25
C ILE A 7 -12.75 8.74 -0.82
N ALA A 8 -13.35 9.28 -1.88
CA ALA A 8 -13.73 8.49 -3.04
C ALA A 8 -12.49 8.17 -3.88
N VAL A 9 -12.29 6.89 -4.19
CA VAL A 9 -11.22 6.45 -5.10
C VAL A 9 -11.81 6.02 -6.44
N PRO A 10 -11.10 6.22 -7.58
CA PRO A 10 -11.52 5.70 -8.87
C PRO A 10 -11.68 4.17 -8.80
N THR A 11 -12.84 3.67 -9.24
CA THR A 11 -13.19 2.24 -9.11
C THR A 11 -12.68 1.36 -10.23
N ALA A 12 -12.11 1.95 -11.29
CA ALA A 12 -11.70 1.22 -12.49
C ALA A 12 -10.76 0.07 -12.13
N TRP A 13 -11.06 -1.14 -12.64
CA TRP A 13 -10.27 -2.37 -12.51
C TRP A 13 -10.14 -2.95 -11.09
N THR A 14 -10.58 -2.25 -10.04
CA THR A 14 -10.49 -2.74 -8.65
C THR A 14 -11.20 -4.08 -8.41
N SER A 15 -12.26 -4.38 -9.16
CA SER A 15 -12.99 -5.65 -9.10
C SER A 15 -12.45 -6.74 -10.03
N GLN A 16 -11.51 -6.41 -10.91
CA GLN A 16 -10.91 -7.29 -11.91
C GLN A 16 -9.43 -7.60 -11.62
N THR A 17 -8.77 -6.84 -10.75
CA THR A 17 -7.38 -7.08 -10.34
C THR A 17 -7.32 -8.01 -9.13
N CYS A 18 -6.42 -8.99 -9.10
CA CYS A 18 -6.21 -9.84 -7.93
C CYS A 18 -5.47 -9.08 -6.84
N HIS A 19 -6.01 -9.01 -5.63
CA HIS A 19 -5.36 -8.30 -4.53
C HIS A 19 -4.04 -8.91 -4.03
N GLN A 20 -3.75 -10.17 -4.35
CA GLN A 20 -2.52 -10.84 -3.92
C GLN A 20 -1.33 -10.57 -4.84
N CYS A 21 -1.57 -10.53 -6.15
CA CYS A 21 -0.50 -10.49 -7.15
C CYS A 21 -0.67 -9.40 -8.22
N LEU A 22 -1.73 -8.59 -8.13
CA LEU A 22 -2.07 -7.52 -9.07
C LEU A 22 -2.29 -7.96 -10.53
N HIS A 23 -2.35 -9.26 -10.79
CA HIS A 23 -2.74 -9.79 -12.09
C HIS A 23 -4.25 -9.67 -12.30
N ILE A 24 -4.69 -9.40 -13.53
CA ILE A 24 -6.11 -9.40 -13.87
C ILE A 24 -6.67 -10.81 -13.65
N GLY A 25 -7.92 -10.90 -13.21
CA GLY A 25 -8.62 -12.15 -13.02
C GLY A 25 -10.02 -12.09 -13.61
N LEU A 26 -10.74 -13.19 -13.45
CA LEU A 26 -12.11 -13.34 -13.91
C LEU A 26 -13.07 -13.08 -12.73
N ARG A 27 -13.95 -12.10 -12.91
CA ARG A 27 -15.06 -11.86 -11.99
C ARG A 27 -16.35 -12.40 -12.61
N SER A 28 -17.10 -13.17 -11.82
CA SER A 28 -18.44 -13.64 -12.17
C SER A 28 -19.36 -13.52 -10.97
N GLY A 29 -20.29 -12.55 -11.02
CA GLY A 29 -21.19 -12.23 -9.91
C GLY A 29 -20.43 -11.89 -8.62
N LYS A 30 -20.63 -12.73 -7.58
CA LYS A 30 -20.00 -12.61 -6.26
C LYS A 30 -18.64 -13.29 -6.14
N ARG A 31 -18.14 -13.93 -7.20
CA ARG A 31 -16.86 -14.66 -7.17
C ARG A 31 -15.80 -14.00 -8.04
N PHE A 32 -14.57 -14.08 -7.58
CA PHE A 32 -13.35 -13.72 -8.32
C PHE A 32 -12.41 -14.93 -8.38
N LYS A 33 -11.74 -15.12 -9.51
CA LYS A 33 -10.63 -16.07 -9.68
C LYS A 33 -9.47 -15.38 -10.39
N CYS A 34 -8.28 -15.42 -9.80
CA CYS A 34 -7.06 -14.96 -10.46
C CYS A 34 -6.70 -15.89 -11.62
N THR A 35 -6.31 -15.32 -12.77
CA THR A 35 -5.84 -16.10 -13.94
C THR A 35 -4.33 -16.34 -13.95
N ASN A 36 -3.61 -15.82 -12.95
CA ASN A 36 -2.21 -16.16 -12.76
C ASN A 36 -2.13 -17.49 -12.00
N GLU A 37 -1.72 -18.55 -12.69
CA GLU A 37 -1.64 -19.92 -12.15
C GLU A 37 -0.70 -20.04 -10.94
N ALA A 38 0.34 -19.19 -10.83
CA ALA A 38 1.23 -19.18 -9.67
C ALA A 38 0.56 -18.62 -8.41
N CYS A 39 -0.44 -17.74 -8.57
CA CYS A 39 -1.21 -17.16 -7.46
C CYS A 39 -2.44 -18.03 -7.18
N SER A 40 -3.23 -18.32 -8.23
CA SER A 40 -4.44 -19.15 -8.20
C SER A 40 -5.49 -18.76 -7.14
N TRP A 41 -5.41 -17.55 -6.58
CA TRP A 41 -6.36 -17.10 -5.56
C TRP A 41 -7.78 -17.02 -6.12
N SER A 42 -8.76 -17.50 -5.34
CA SER A 42 -10.18 -17.52 -5.68
C SER A 42 -11.02 -17.27 -4.44
N GLY A 43 -12.04 -16.43 -4.55
CA GLY A 43 -12.82 -16.03 -3.38
C GLY A 43 -13.95 -15.05 -3.69
N ASP A 44 -14.44 -14.40 -2.64
CA ASP A 44 -15.45 -13.36 -2.74
C ASP A 44 -14.91 -12.13 -3.50
N ALA A 45 -15.68 -11.69 -4.49
CA ALA A 45 -15.26 -10.61 -5.38
C ALA A 45 -15.30 -9.23 -4.71
N ASP A 46 -16.17 -9.05 -3.72
CA ASP A 46 -16.30 -7.79 -2.98
C ASP A 46 -15.16 -7.67 -1.95
N PHE A 47 -14.75 -8.78 -1.32
CA PHE A 47 -13.52 -8.85 -0.51
C PHE A 47 -12.27 -8.51 -1.31
N ASN A 48 -12.12 -9.09 -2.51
CA ASN A 48 -11.01 -8.77 -3.40
C ASN A 48 -10.99 -7.27 -3.77
N GLY A 49 -12.15 -6.72 -4.14
CA GLY A 49 -12.29 -5.30 -4.45
C GLY A 49 -11.94 -4.39 -3.27
N ALA A 50 -12.43 -4.72 -2.06
CA ALA A 50 -12.12 -3.97 -0.84
C ALA A 50 -10.62 -3.95 -0.53
N LYS A 51 -9.93 -5.09 -0.71
CA LYS A 51 -8.47 -5.15 -0.55
C LYS A 51 -7.73 -4.27 -1.56
N ASN A 52 -8.13 -4.28 -2.83
CA ASN A 52 -7.53 -3.39 -3.83
C ASN A 52 -7.74 -1.91 -3.50
N ILE A 53 -8.94 -1.52 -3.05
CA ILE A 53 -9.23 -0.15 -2.61
C ILE A 53 -8.36 0.23 -1.42
N ALA A 54 -8.22 -0.66 -0.42
CA ALA A 54 -7.36 -0.43 0.73
C ALA A 54 -5.89 -0.23 0.32
N THR A 55 -5.39 -1.01 -0.64
CA THR A 55 -4.04 -0.85 -1.20
C THR A 55 -3.86 0.51 -1.88
N ILE A 56 -4.84 0.97 -2.67
CA ILE A 56 -4.81 2.31 -3.27
C ILE A 56 -4.80 3.39 -2.18
N GLY A 57 -5.64 3.25 -1.15
CA GLY A 57 -5.67 4.18 -0.02
C GLY A 57 -4.32 4.25 0.70
N ALA A 58 -3.69 3.11 1.00
CA ALA A 58 -2.36 3.08 1.60
C ALA A 58 -1.30 3.72 0.69
N ALA A 59 -1.40 3.48 -0.61
CA ALA A 59 -0.40 3.94 -1.57
C ALA A 59 -0.53 5.42 -1.95
N PHE A 60 -1.71 6.03 -1.92
CA PHE A 60 -1.91 7.39 -2.45
C PHE A 60 -2.61 8.36 -1.49
N VAL A 61 -3.34 7.85 -0.49
CA VAL A 61 -4.08 8.69 0.47
C VAL A 61 -3.29 8.82 1.77
N ASN A 62 -2.87 7.69 2.33
CA ASN A 62 -2.17 7.63 3.60
C ASN A 62 -0.65 7.74 3.46
N GLN A 63 -0.14 8.31 2.36
CA GLN A 63 1.29 8.57 2.25
C GLN A 63 1.69 9.55 3.36
N PRO A 64 2.78 9.29 4.11
CA PRO A 64 3.38 10.31 4.93
C PRO A 64 3.65 11.51 4.02
N GLY A 65 3.23 12.72 4.43
CA GLY A 65 3.66 13.93 3.75
C GLY A 65 5.19 13.86 3.58
N GLY A 66 5.68 14.15 2.37
CA GLY A 66 7.11 14.03 2.06
C GLY A 66 8.00 14.72 3.10
N SER A 67 9.31 14.46 3.04
CA SER A 67 10.36 14.88 4.00
C SER A 67 10.39 16.37 4.40
N ASN A 68 9.56 17.20 3.76
CA ASN A 68 9.39 18.63 3.92
C ASN A 68 8.94 19.07 5.33
N CYS A 69 8.57 18.12 6.21
CA CYS A 69 8.18 18.40 7.60
C CYS A 69 9.03 17.63 8.62
N LEU A 70 10.29 17.36 8.31
CA LEU A 70 11.27 17.09 9.37
C LEU A 70 11.75 18.45 9.89
N CYS A 71 11.37 18.79 11.13
CA CYS A 71 11.83 19.98 11.82
C CYS A 71 13.34 20.00 12.10
N CYS A 72 14.03 18.92 11.77
CA CYS A 72 15.47 18.77 11.85
C CYS A 72 16.05 18.37 10.50
N ASN A 73 17.20 18.96 10.16
CA ASN A 73 17.95 18.65 8.95
C ASN A 73 18.49 17.20 9.07
N LEU A 74 17.93 16.29 8.28
CA LEU A 74 18.44 14.92 8.22
C LEU A 74 19.73 14.95 7.39
N SER A 75 20.87 14.75 8.03
CA SER A 75 22.13 14.57 7.30
C SER A 75 22.04 13.25 6.52
N THR A 76 21.65 13.34 5.25
CA THR A 76 21.77 12.24 4.30
C THR A 76 23.23 12.09 3.91
N ASP A 77 23.73 10.86 3.82
CA ASP A 77 24.98 10.63 3.12
C ASP A 77 24.71 10.51 1.60
N SER A 78 25.77 10.46 0.80
CA SER A 78 25.67 10.38 -0.66
C SER A 78 24.98 9.10 -1.16
N SER A 79 24.67 8.14 -0.29
CA SER A 79 23.93 6.92 -0.62
C SER A 79 22.40 7.09 -0.49
N GLY A 80 21.93 8.23 0.03
CA GLY A 80 20.51 8.47 0.27
C GLY A 80 19.93 7.69 1.46
N LEU A 81 20.79 7.01 2.23
CA LEU A 81 20.41 6.30 3.44
C LEU A 81 20.58 7.20 4.66
N LEU A 82 19.81 6.90 5.71
CA LEU A 82 19.99 7.55 7.01
C LEU A 82 21.36 7.19 7.56
N LYS A 83 22.18 8.20 7.83
CA LYS A 83 23.47 7.99 8.50
C LYS A 83 23.20 7.30 9.83
N ALA A 84 23.66 6.06 9.97
CA ALA A 84 23.51 5.32 11.21
C ALA A 84 24.16 6.11 12.35
N TYR A 85 23.41 6.34 13.43
CA TYR A 85 23.95 7.02 14.60
C TYR A 85 25.00 6.10 15.23
N THR A 86 26.27 6.52 15.23
CA THR A 86 27.29 5.81 15.99
C THR A 86 27.11 6.19 17.46
N VAL A 87 26.56 5.27 18.26
CA VAL A 87 26.69 5.35 19.72
C VAL A 87 28.19 5.35 20.02
N ARG A 88 28.74 6.49 20.46
CA ARG A 88 30.04 6.45 21.13
C ARG A 88 29.82 5.77 22.46
N PHE A 89 30.15 4.48 22.55
CA PHE A 89 30.45 3.89 23.85
C PHE A 89 31.68 4.62 24.37
N ALA A 90 31.49 5.49 25.36
CA ALA A 90 32.59 5.97 26.16
C ALA A 90 33.14 4.76 26.91
N SER A 91 34.34 4.32 26.55
CA SER A 91 35.09 3.36 27.36
C SER A 91 35.38 4.00 28.71
N VAL A 92 34.97 3.31 29.78
CA VAL A 92 35.41 3.57 31.16
C VAL A 92 36.87 3.14 31.30
#